data_AF-A0A327VYX3-F1
#
_entry.id   AF-A0A327VYX3-F1
#
_cell.length_a   1.000
_cell.length_b   1.000
_cell.length_c   1.000
_cell.angle_alpha   90.00
_cell.angle_beta   90.00
_cell.angle_gamma   90.00
#
_symmetry.space_group_name_H-M   'P 1'
#
loop_
_entity.id
_entity.type
_entity.pdbx_description
1 polymer ?
#
loop_
_entity_poly.entity_id
_entity_poly.type
_entity_poly.pdbx_seq_one_letter_code
_entity_poly.pdbx_strand_id
1 'polypeptide(L)' 'MKQKNLSRLMRLSWHIQRRNHVTRSKALLSAWVIVMNEDIMVWFLVKKHSHTNYANRVNPEQLTLLGD' A
#
# COMPACT_ATOMS: atom_id res chain seq x y z
N MET A 1 -1.27 10.52 -16.45
CA MET A 1 -1.49 9.65 -15.27
C MET A 1 -1.06 8.18 -15.43
N LYS A 2 -1.04 7.56 -16.62
CA LYS A 2 -0.80 6.10 -16.77
C LYS A 2 0.64 5.61 -16.49
N GLN A 3 1.67 6.40 -16.80
CA GLN A 3 3.07 5.92 -16.79
C GLN A 3 3.72 5.86 -15.39
N LYS A 4 3.29 6.73 -14.46
CA LYS A 4 3.77 6.74 -13.07
C LYS A 4 3.32 5.50 -12.30
N ASN A 5 2.15 4.96 -12.62
CA ASN A 5 1.61 3.78 -11.94
C ASN A 5 2.33 2.49 -12.39
N LEU A 6 2.75 2.42 -13.66
CA LEU A 6 3.45 1.26 -14.20
C LEU A 6 4.86 1.12 -13.60
N SER A 7 5.64 2.20 -13.54
CA SER A 7 6.98 2.16 -12.92
C SER A 7 6.91 1.81 -11.43
N ARG A 8 5.90 2.32 -10.72
CA ARG A 8 5.65 2.01 -9.31
C ARG A 8 5.27 0.53 -9.11
N LEU A 9 4.36 0.01 -9.93
CA LEU A 9 3.96 -1.40 -9.93
C LEU A 9 5.16 -2.34 -10.17
N MET A 10 6.01 -1.99 -11.14
CA MET A 10 7.19 -2.79 -11.48
C MET A 10 8.23 -2.80 -10.36
N ARG A 11 8.48 -1.67 -9.70
CA ARG A 11 9.36 -1.59 -8.53
C ARG A 11 8.81 -2.40 -7.35
N LEU A 12 7.52 -2.24 -7.04
CA LEU A 12 6.89 -2.93 -5.91
C LEU A 12 6.90 -4.45 -6.11
N SER A 13 6.59 -4.90 -7.32
CA SER A 13 6.65 -6.32 -7.65
C SER A 13 8.08 -6.88 -7.64
N TRP A 14 9.11 -6.09 -7.99
CA TRP A 14 10.51 -6.51 -7.82
C TRP A 14 10.88 -6.69 -6.34
N HIS A 15 10.45 -5.76 -5.47
CA HIS A 15 10.67 -5.89 -4.02
C HIS A 15 9.98 -7.12 -3.42
N ILE A 16 8.73 -7.40 -3.81
CA ILE A 16 7.99 -8.60 -3.36
C ILE A 16 8.71 -9.87 -3.82
N GLN A 17 9.16 -9.90 -5.08
CA GLN A 17 9.90 -11.03 -5.63
C GLN A 17 11.17 -11.32 -4.83
N ARG A 18 11.97 -10.28 -4.54
CA ARG A 18 13.23 -10.39 -3.79
C ARG A 18 13.03 -10.78 -2.34
N ARG A 19 12.00 -10.25 -1.67
CA ARG A 19 11.74 -10.50 -0.24
C ARG A 19 11.11 -11.87 0.01
N ASN A 20 10.18 -12.28 -0.85
CA ASN A 20 9.38 -13.49 -0.63
C ASN A 20 9.83 -14.67 -1.49
N HIS A 21 10.86 -14.51 -2.33
CA HIS A 21 11.39 -15.54 -3.22
C HIS A 21 10.33 -16.19 -4.13
N VAL A 22 9.33 -15.41 -4.55
CA VAL A 22 8.24 -15.88 -5.42
C VAL A 22 8.54 -15.67 -6.90
N THR A 23 7.74 -16.27 -7.79
CA THR A 23 7.86 -16.02 -9.23
C THR A 23 7.45 -14.60 -9.59
N ARG A 24 7.99 -14.08 -10.71
CA ARG A 24 7.70 -12.73 -11.22
C ARG A 24 6.20 -12.48 -11.39
N SER A 25 5.46 -13.45 -11.91
CA SER A 25 4.02 -13.37 -12.14
C SER A 25 3.23 -13.23 -10.83
N LYS A 26 3.53 -14.04 -9.82
CA LYS A 26 2.91 -13.95 -8.49
C LYS A 26 3.22 -12.61 -7.83
N ALA A 27 4.47 -12.15 -7.91
CA ALA A 27 4.86 -10.86 -7.36
C ALA A 27 4.15 -9.69 -8.04
N LEU A 28 3.93 -9.76 -9.35
CA LEU A 28 3.21 -8.74 -10.12
C LEU A 28 1.73 -8.69 -9.74
N LEU A 29 1.09 -9.85 -9.59
CA LEU A 29 -0.29 -9.96 -9.12
C LEU A 29 -0.45 -9.36 -7.73
N SER A 30 0.41 -9.74 -6.77
CA SER A 30 0.38 -9.17 -5.42
C SER A 30 0.59 -7.66 -5.43
N ALA A 31 1.54 -7.18 -6.21
CA ALA A 31 1.79 -5.75 -6.33
C ALA A 31 0.60 -4.99 -6.92
N TRP A 32 -0.08 -5.57 -7.90
CA TRP A 32 -1.24 -4.97 -8.53
C TRP A 32 -2.41 -4.84 -7.55
N VAL A 33 -2.68 -5.90 -6.77
CA VAL A 33 -3.70 -5.86 -5.71
C VAL A 33 -3.38 -4.79 -4.67
N ILE A 34 -2.12 -4.64 -4.26
CA ILE A 34 -1.69 -3.60 -3.31
C ILE A 34 -1.91 -2.20 -3.88
N VAL A 35 -1.53 -1.96 -5.14
CA VAL A 35 -1.69 -0.64 -5.77
C VAL A 35 -3.17 -0.29 -5.95
N MET A 36 -4.02 -1.27 -6.29
CA MET A 36 -5.46 -1.06 -6.45
C MET A 36 -6.19 -0.82 -5.13
N ASN A 37 -5.67 -1.35 -4.03
CA ASN A 37 -6.28 -1.25 -2.70
C ASN A 37 -5.44 -0.40 -1.75
N GLU A 38 -4.59 0.50 -2.26
CA GLU A 38 -3.67 1.30 -1.46
C GLU A 38 -4.45 2.10 -0.39
N ASP A 39 -5.58 2.69 -0.76
CA ASP A 39 -6.41 3.50 0.13
C ASP A 39 -7.03 2.68 1.28
N ILE A 40 -7.52 1.48 0.95
CA ILE A 40 -8.11 0.54 1.92
C ILE A 40 -7.02 0.00 2.85
N MET A 41 -5.87 -0.37 2.29
CA MET A 41 -4.71 -0.87 3.03
C MET A 41 -4.20 0.17 4.02
N VAL A 42 -4.11 1.45 3.62
CA VAL A 42 -3.70 2.55 4.50
C VAL A 42 -4.69 2.71 5.66
N TRP A 43 -6.00 2.68 5.39
CA TRP A 43 -7.02 2.73 6.46
C TRP A 43 -6.88 1.56 7.45
N PHE A 44 -6.71 0.33 6.95
CA PHE A 44 -6.53 -0.85 7.81
C PHE A 44 -5.21 -0.82 8.61
N LEU A 45 -4.12 -0.37 7.98
CA LEU A 45 -2.83 -0.19 8.65
C LEU A 45 -2.93 0.85 9.75
N VAL A 46 -3.57 1.99 9.47
CA VAL A 46 -3.80 3.05 10.46
C VAL A 46 -4.64 2.49 11.59
N LYS A 47 -5.81 1.90 11.31
CA LYS A 47 -6.67 1.29 12.33
C LYS A 47 -5.94 0.24 13.19
N LYS A 48 -5.06 -0.56 12.60
CA LYS A 48 -4.28 -1.61 13.30
C LYS A 48 -3.13 -1.05 14.13
N HIS A 49 -2.50 0.05 13.70
CA HIS A 49 -1.33 0.62 14.36
C HIS A 49 -1.64 1.87 15.21
N SER A 50 -2.83 2.43 15.12
CA SER A 50 -3.32 3.56 15.92
C SER A 50 -3.91 3.09 17.25
N HIS A 51 -3.16 2.29 18.02
CA HIS A 51 -3.59 1.96 19.39
C HIS A 51 -3.49 3.19 20.29
N THR A 52 -4.34 3.25 21.31
CA THR A 52 -4.40 4.30 22.34
C THR A 52 -3.11 4.49 23.15
N ASN A 53 -2.06 3.69 22.93
CA ASN A 53 -0.78 3.83 23.62
C ASN A 53 0.35 4.38 22.72
N TYR A 54 0.14 4.56 21.42
CA TYR A 54 1.15 5.14 20.53
C TYR A 54 1.04 6.67 20.50
N ALA A 55 2.20 7.35 20.47
CA ALA A 55 2.29 8.82 20.52
C ALA A 55 1.88 9.50 19.21
N ASN A 56 2.11 8.85 18.06
CA ASN A 56 1.75 9.36 16.74
C ASN A 56 0.39 8.82 16.29
N ARG A 57 -0.68 9.29 16.92
CA ARG A 57 -2.05 8.89 16.53
C ARG A 57 -2.50 9.75 15.36
N VAL A 58 -2.74 9.11 14.22
CA VAL A 58 -3.45 9.74 13.10
C VAL A 58 -4.90 9.32 13.21
N ASN A 59 -5.83 10.27 13.24
CA ASN A 59 -7.25 9.95 13.24
C ASN A 59 -7.61 9.32 11.89
N PRO A 60 -8.19 8.12 11.86
CA PRO A 60 -8.55 7.45 10.60
C PRO A 60 -9.57 8.23 9.77
N GLU A 61 -10.37 9.08 10.42
CA GLU A 61 -11.35 9.98 9.78
C GLU A 61 -10.69 11.17 9.06
N GLN A 62 -9.44 11.50 9.37
CA GLN A 62 -8.68 12.57 8.71
C GLN A 62 -7.91 12.08 7.48
N LEU A 63 -7.95 10.77 7.17
CA LEU A 63 -7.36 10.17 5.98
C LEU A 63 -8.36 10.19 4.81
N THR A 64 -9.06 11.31 4.61
CA THR A 64 -9.87 11.52 3.42
C THR A 64 -8.96 11.79 2.23
N LEU A 65 -9.17 11.03 1.14
CA LEU A 65 -8.35 11.07 -0.09
C LEU A 65 -8.56 12.34 -0.92
N LEU A 66 -9.41 13.27 -0.47
CA LEU A 66 -9.78 14.51 -1.14
C LEU A 66 -9.71 15.61 -0.08
N GLY A 67 -8.60 16.35 -0.07
CA GLY A 67 -8.60 17.73 0.42
C GLY A 67 -9.09 18.61 -0.73
N ASP A 68 -9.99 19.53 -0.42
CA ASP A 68 -10.49 20.56 -1.34
C ASP A 68 -9.35 21.38 -1.98
#